data_AF-A0A1V4I002-F1
#
_entry.id   AF-A0A1V4I002-F1
#
_cell.length_a   1.000
_cell.length_b   1.000
_cell.length_c   1.000
_cell.angle_alpha   90.00
_cell.angle_beta   90.00
_cell.angle_gamma   90.00
#
_symmetry.space_group_name_H-M   'P 1'
#
loop_
_entity.id
_entity.type
_entity.pdbx_description
1 polymer ?
#
loop_
_entity_poly.entity_id
_entity_poly.type
_entity_poly.pdbx_seq_one_letter_code
_entity_poly.pdbx_strand_id
1 'polypeptide(L)'
;VTVEAVGMLFGLDLFGKTLAPLAYSRWRSRIDTEKPVTRLLVDKLTREQADSIIRTLQRAMIVKALHEELKIERERVDDDMIRELREIALRHRDGPTRLRTEFRVSQTQEVEFIDKLREAYGVDADYANHQLERLGRIGYSLDEQVNYVHTALTMIGLTQTFSRFVLVVGHGGKTENNPYESALDCGACGGASGLVNARVFAQMANKAAVRERLAAMGITIPEDTWFMPALHVTTTDAIELSDLDLLPPRHLVYLDRLREGLRAASRLTAAERMPKLLPDAKAIEPAEAWRLANRLAVDWAQVRPEWGLSGNVYGIVGRRALTENADLKGTAFLLSYDWRCDPKGRLLENLLAAPVVVGQWINLEHFFSTVDNAHLGSGSKVYHNVSGRFGVMTGNLSDLRTGLPMQTVMREGRPYHEPMRLIALIEAPLDFAGRVLERVVKVKSLVLGGWIRAIVIDPTQGYKPFVFNNGQWEERPALIAPAEKEHSA
;
A
#
# COMPACT_ATOMS: atom_id res chain seq x y z
N VAL A 1 8.26 -30.06 -33.61
CA VAL A 1 7.17 -29.09 -33.88
C VAL A 1 6.61 -28.46 -32.61
N THR A 2 5.96 -29.17 -31.68
CA THR A 2 5.33 -28.54 -30.49
C THR A 2 6.33 -27.95 -29.49
N VAL A 3 7.44 -28.64 -29.21
CA VAL A 3 8.51 -28.13 -28.32
C VAL A 3 9.25 -26.93 -28.95
N GLU A 4 9.43 -26.93 -30.26
CA GLU A 4 10.08 -25.83 -31.01
C GLU A 4 9.15 -24.61 -31.15
N ALA A 5 7.85 -24.83 -31.36
CA ALA A 5 6.86 -23.76 -31.38
C ALA A 5 6.68 -23.10 -30.00
N VAL A 6 6.69 -23.92 -28.94
CA VAL A 6 6.72 -23.45 -27.55
C VAL A 6 8.03 -22.70 -27.27
N GLY A 7 9.16 -23.22 -27.73
CA GLY A 7 10.47 -22.55 -27.66
C GLY A 7 10.53 -21.23 -28.42
N MET A 8 9.89 -21.11 -29.59
CA MET A 8 9.76 -19.86 -30.33
C MET A 8 8.85 -18.85 -29.64
N LEU A 9 7.73 -19.29 -29.06
CA LEU A 9 6.84 -18.44 -28.27
C LEU A 9 7.57 -17.87 -27.04
N PHE A 10 8.31 -18.70 -26.30
CA PHE A 10 9.15 -18.25 -25.19
C PHE A 10 10.37 -17.45 -25.66
N GLY A 11 10.92 -17.77 -26.84
CA GLY A 11 12.03 -17.04 -27.46
C GLY A 11 11.65 -15.61 -27.82
N LEU A 12 10.44 -15.38 -28.33
CA LEU A 12 9.92 -14.05 -28.64
C LEU A 12 9.87 -13.15 -27.40
N ASP A 13 9.39 -13.67 -26.28
CA ASP A 13 9.40 -12.98 -24.99
C ASP A 13 10.83 -12.70 -24.53
N LEU A 14 11.71 -13.70 -24.59
CA LEU A 14 13.11 -13.58 -24.16
C LEU A 14 13.85 -12.51 -24.96
N PHE A 15 13.82 -12.58 -26.30
CA PHE A 15 14.51 -11.64 -27.18
C PHE A 15 13.86 -10.25 -27.12
N GLY A 16 12.53 -10.18 -27.09
CA GLY A 16 11.79 -8.92 -27.02
C GLY A 16 12.09 -8.15 -25.72
N LYS A 17 12.01 -8.82 -24.57
CA LYS A 17 12.34 -8.23 -23.26
C LYS A 17 13.81 -7.85 -23.15
N THR A 18 14.71 -8.60 -23.77
CA THR A 18 16.17 -8.36 -23.70
C THR A 18 16.64 -7.25 -24.64
N LEU A 19 16.22 -7.27 -25.90
CA LEU A 19 16.75 -6.36 -26.93
C LEU A 19 16.00 -5.03 -26.99
N ALA A 20 14.70 -5.03 -26.68
CA ALA A 20 13.84 -3.86 -26.81
C ALA A 20 12.76 -3.80 -25.73
N PRO A 21 13.11 -3.79 -24.42
CA PRO A 21 12.17 -3.96 -23.31
C PRO A 21 10.98 -3.00 -23.36
N LEU A 22 11.22 -1.71 -23.66
CA LEU A 22 10.15 -0.71 -23.79
C LEU A 22 9.20 -0.98 -24.96
N ALA A 23 9.74 -1.27 -26.15
CA ALA A 23 8.93 -1.48 -27.35
C ALA A 23 8.13 -2.78 -27.23
N TYR A 24 8.78 -3.83 -26.72
CA TYR A 24 8.14 -5.11 -26.45
C TYR A 24 7.04 -4.98 -25.39
N SER A 25 7.31 -4.34 -24.24
CA SER A 25 6.31 -4.11 -23.19
C SER A 25 5.09 -3.34 -23.71
N ARG A 26 5.30 -2.28 -24.51
CA ARG A 26 4.21 -1.54 -25.17
C ARG A 26 3.39 -2.41 -26.12
N TRP A 27 4.05 -3.21 -26.95
CA TRP A 27 3.36 -4.13 -27.85
C TRP A 27 2.55 -5.17 -27.08
N ARG A 28 3.16 -5.80 -26.07
CA ARG A 28 2.54 -6.84 -25.24
C ARG A 28 1.33 -6.32 -24.47
N SER A 29 1.40 -5.09 -23.95
CA SER A 29 0.31 -4.43 -23.23
C SER A 29 -0.96 -4.22 -24.07
N ARG A 30 -0.87 -4.23 -25.40
CA ARG A 30 -2.04 -4.15 -26.31
C ARG A 30 -2.74 -5.49 -26.50
N ILE A 31 -2.06 -6.59 -26.14
CA ILE A 31 -2.55 -7.96 -26.27
C ILE A 31 -3.10 -8.43 -24.93
N ASP A 32 -2.54 -7.95 -23.83
CA ASP A 32 -3.06 -8.24 -22.50
C ASP A 32 -4.46 -7.68 -22.34
N THR A 33 -5.38 -8.53 -21.88
CA THR A 33 -6.74 -8.13 -21.55
C THR A 33 -6.70 -7.11 -20.42
N GLU A 34 -7.33 -5.95 -20.64
CA GLU A 34 -7.53 -4.98 -19.58
C GLU A 34 -8.27 -5.68 -18.43
N LYS A 35 -7.76 -5.49 -17.20
CA LYS A 35 -8.45 -5.99 -16.02
C LYS A 35 -9.84 -5.34 -15.96
N PRO A 36 -10.90 -6.10 -15.66
CA PRO A 36 -12.23 -5.53 -15.57
C PRO A 36 -12.26 -4.43 -14.50
N VAL A 37 -13.07 -3.40 -14.73
CA VAL A 37 -13.31 -2.34 -13.74
C VAL A 37 -13.91 -2.99 -12.50
N THR A 38 -13.14 -2.99 -11.40
CA THR A 38 -13.58 -3.52 -10.12
C THR A 38 -14.05 -2.38 -9.21
N ARG A 39 -15.26 -2.52 -8.67
CA ARG A 39 -15.77 -1.65 -7.60
C ARG A 39 -15.36 -2.21 -6.24
N LEU A 40 -14.93 -1.33 -5.35
CA LEU A 40 -14.57 -1.71 -3.99
C LEU A 40 -15.83 -1.81 -3.12
N LEU A 41 -15.92 -2.90 -2.35
CA LEU A 41 -16.92 -3.08 -1.31
C LEU A 41 -16.48 -2.34 -0.05
N VAL A 42 -16.71 -1.02 -0.04
CA VAL A 42 -16.36 -0.15 1.11
C VAL A 42 -17.45 -0.18 2.18
N ASP A 43 -18.71 -0.36 1.80
CA ASP A 43 -19.82 -0.38 2.76
C ASP A 43 -19.93 -1.74 3.44
N LYS A 44 -20.03 -1.71 4.77
CA LYS A 44 -20.29 -2.91 5.57
C LYS A 44 -21.65 -3.48 5.22
N LEU A 45 -21.68 -4.77 4.93
CA LEU A 45 -22.92 -5.48 4.63
C LEU A 45 -23.79 -5.53 5.88
N THR A 46 -25.09 -5.26 5.72
CA THR A 46 -26.07 -5.59 6.76
C THR A 46 -26.18 -7.10 6.90
N ARG A 47 -26.63 -7.56 8.08
CA ARG A 47 -26.85 -8.99 8.33
C ARG A 47 -27.79 -9.61 7.28
N GLU A 48 -28.86 -8.91 6.92
CA GLU A 48 -29.81 -9.37 5.90
C GLU A 48 -29.18 -9.53 4.52
N GLN A 49 -28.31 -8.59 4.11
CA GLN A 49 -27.58 -8.68 2.84
C GLN A 49 -26.58 -9.85 2.87
N ALA A 50 -25.85 -10.04 3.97
CA ALA A 50 -24.93 -11.16 4.13
C ALA A 50 -25.68 -12.50 4.09
N ASP A 51 -26.81 -12.62 4.79
CA ASP A 51 -27.70 -13.79 4.76
C ASP A 51 -28.22 -14.06 3.34
N SER A 52 -28.56 -13.01 2.59
CA SER A 52 -29.00 -13.13 1.19
C SER A 52 -27.90 -13.66 0.27
N ILE A 53 -26.66 -13.20 0.45
CA ILE A 53 -25.50 -13.68 -0.31
C ILE A 53 -25.25 -15.15 -0.03
N ILE A 54 -25.23 -15.56 1.24
CA ILE A 54 -25.00 -16.96 1.63
C ILE A 54 -26.11 -17.86 1.09
N ARG A 55 -27.38 -17.43 1.21
CA ARG A 55 -28.50 -18.17 0.61
C ARG A 55 -28.31 -18.37 -0.88
N THR A 56 -27.89 -17.35 -1.61
CA THR A 56 -27.65 -17.44 -3.06
C THR A 56 -26.52 -18.40 -3.39
N LEU A 57 -25.40 -18.35 -2.65
CA LEU A 57 -24.28 -19.26 -2.81
C LEU A 57 -24.67 -20.72 -2.52
N GLN A 58 -25.37 -20.96 -1.41
CA GLN A 58 -25.85 -22.30 -1.05
C GLN A 58 -26.80 -22.86 -2.10
N ARG A 59 -27.71 -22.05 -2.66
CA ARG A 59 -28.57 -22.48 -3.77
C ARG A 59 -27.75 -22.92 -4.99
N ALA A 60 -26.72 -22.15 -5.36
CA ALA A 60 -25.84 -22.52 -6.46
C ALA A 60 -25.04 -23.81 -6.17
N MET A 61 -24.57 -23.99 -4.94
CA MET A 61 -23.87 -25.21 -4.52
C MET A 61 -24.79 -26.44 -4.53
N ILE A 62 -26.04 -26.31 -4.11
CA ILE A 62 -27.03 -27.40 -4.18
C ILE A 62 -27.29 -27.79 -5.64
N VAL A 63 -27.49 -26.82 -6.53
CA VAL A 63 -27.67 -27.07 -7.97
C VAL A 63 -26.46 -27.80 -8.55
N LYS A 64 -25.26 -27.34 -8.21
CA LYS A 64 -24.01 -27.98 -8.64
C LYS A 64 -23.92 -29.43 -8.14
N ALA A 65 -24.20 -29.66 -6.86
CA ALA A 65 -24.16 -30.99 -6.26
C ALA A 65 -25.20 -31.94 -6.89
N LEU A 66 -26.42 -31.46 -7.15
CA LEU A 66 -27.47 -32.24 -7.82
C LEU A 66 -27.01 -32.73 -9.20
N HIS A 67 -26.34 -31.87 -9.96
CA HIS A 67 -25.78 -32.23 -11.26
C HIS A 67 -24.57 -33.17 -11.11
N GLU A 68 -23.62 -32.88 -10.24
CA GLU A 68 -22.37 -33.65 -10.13
C GLU A 68 -22.60 -35.04 -9.52
N GLU A 69 -23.35 -35.14 -8.42
CA GLU A 69 -23.55 -36.37 -7.64
C GLU A 69 -24.70 -37.24 -8.16
N LEU A 70 -25.81 -36.62 -8.59
CA LEU A 70 -27.05 -37.33 -8.94
C LEU A 70 -27.42 -37.22 -10.42
N LYS A 71 -26.64 -36.48 -11.24
CA LYS A 71 -26.91 -36.24 -12.67
C LYS A 71 -28.29 -35.63 -12.91
N ILE A 72 -28.75 -34.81 -11.96
CA ILE A 72 -30.02 -34.08 -12.06
C ILE A 72 -29.74 -32.68 -12.62
N GLU A 73 -30.29 -32.40 -13.79
CA GLU A 73 -30.16 -31.09 -14.43
C GLU A 73 -31.02 -30.01 -13.77
N ARG A 74 -30.54 -28.76 -13.81
CA ARG A 74 -31.16 -27.60 -13.13
C ARG A 74 -32.61 -27.39 -13.54
N GLU A 75 -32.98 -27.67 -14.79
CA GLU A 75 -34.33 -27.46 -15.34
C GLU A 75 -35.37 -28.39 -14.73
N ARG A 76 -34.93 -29.50 -14.14
CA ARG A 76 -35.83 -30.49 -13.51
C ARG A 76 -36.12 -30.20 -12.04
N VAL A 77 -35.46 -29.21 -11.46
CA VAL A 77 -35.50 -28.91 -10.02
C VAL A 77 -36.16 -27.55 -9.82
N ASP A 78 -37.23 -27.49 -9.04
CA ASP A 78 -37.87 -26.23 -8.68
C ASP A 78 -37.17 -25.55 -7.49
N ASP A 79 -37.50 -24.27 -7.26
CA ASP A 79 -36.88 -23.47 -6.20
C ASP A 79 -37.25 -23.96 -4.79
N ASP A 80 -38.42 -24.58 -4.64
CA ASP A 80 -38.89 -25.14 -3.38
C ASP A 80 -38.10 -26.39 -2.99
N MET A 81 -37.72 -27.22 -3.95
CA MET A 81 -36.86 -28.38 -3.73
C MET A 81 -35.44 -27.96 -3.32
N ILE A 82 -34.88 -26.92 -3.94
CA ILE A 82 -33.60 -26.35 -3.52
C ILE A 82 -33.70 -25.81 -2.09
N ARG A 83 -34.80 -25.12 -1.76
CA ARG A 83 -35.05 -24.61 -0.40
C ARG A 83 -35.16 -25.74 0.60
N GLU A 84 -35.90 -26.80 0.29
CA GLU A 84 -36.05 -27.98 1.13
C GLU A 84 -34.69 -28.65 1.43
N LEU A 85 -33.90 -28.94 0.39
CA LEU A 85 -32.58 -29.54 0.55
C LEU A 85 -31.67 -28.67 1.40
N ARG A 86 -31.74 -27.35 1.24
CA ARG A 86 -31.02 -26.40 2.08
C ARG A 86 -31.45 -26.49 3.55
N GLU A 87 -32.75 -26.44 3.85
CA GLU A 87 -33.22 -26.48 5.24
C GLU A 87 -32.90 -27.82 5.93
N ILE A 88 -32.91 -28.93 5.18
CA ILE A 88 -32.49 -30.25 5.69
C ILE A 88 -30.98 -30.29 5.92
N ALA A 89 -30.18 -29.78 4.98
CA ALA A 89 -28.73 -29.70 5.14
C ALA A 89 -28.34 -28.82 6.33
N LEU A 90 -29.05 -27.70 6.56
CA LEU A 90 -28.89 -26.81 7.71
C LEU A 90 -29.50 -27.33 9.03
N ARG A 91 -30.11 -28.52 9.04
CA ARG A 91 -30.74 -29.14 10.22
C ARG A 91 -31.91 -28.36 10.80
N HIS A 92 -32.60 -27.56 9.97
CA HIS A 92 -33.83 -26.86 10.34
C HIS A 92 -35.08 -27.67 10.05
N ARG A 93 -34.96 -28.74 9.26
CA ARG A 93 -36.04 -29.64 8.87
C ARG A 93 -35.54 -31.08 8.82
N ASP A 94 -36.37 -32.00 9.28
CA ASP A 94 -36.18 -33.44 9.14
C ASP A 94 -37.25 -34.05 8.22
N GLY A 95 -36.96 -35.23 7.67
CA GLY A 95 -37.89 -36.02 6.87
C GLY A 95 -37.41 -36.30 5.44
N PRO A 96 -38.15 -37.13 4.68
CA PRO A 96 -37.80 -37.47 3.30
C PRO A 96 -37.90 -36.25 2.39
N THR A 97 -36.95 -36.11 1.47
CA THR A 97 -36.93 -35.05 0.45
C THR A 97 -37.77 -35.43 -0.76
N ARG A 98 -38.12 -34.43 -1.56
CA ARG A 98 -38.74 -34.62 -2.88
C ARG A 98 -37.82 -35.37 -3.86
N LEU A 99 -36.52 -35.51 -3.58
CA LEU A 99 -35.63 -36.38 -4.39
C LEU A 99 -36.06 -37.85 -4.36
N ARG A 100 -36.58 -38.33 -3.22
CA ARG A 100 -37.10 -39.70 -3.12
C ARG A 100 -38.36 -39.91 -3.96
N THR A 101 -39.27 -38.95 -3.93
CA THR A 101 -40.58 -39.09 -4.60
C THR A 101 -40.50 -38.78 -6.09
N GLU A 102 -39.74 -37.78 -6.51
CA GLU A 102 -39.73 -37.29 -7.90
C GLU A 102 -38.58 -37.86 -8.74
N PHE A 103 -37.46 -38.20 -8.12
CA PHE A 103 -36.26 -38.71 -8.82
C PHE A 103 -35.92 -40.16 -8.48
N ARG A 104 -36.74 -40.83 -7.66
CA ARG A 104 -36.55 -42.22 -7.22
C ARG A 104 -35.18 -42.48 -6.59
N VAL A 105 -34.60 -41.46 -5.96
CA VAL A 105 -33.35 -41.59 -5.19
C VAL A 105 -33.62 -42.51 -4.00
N SER A 106 -32.76 -43.50 -3.75
CA SER A 106 -32.92 -44.39 -2.59
C SER A 106 -32.64 -43.64 -1.28
N GLN A 107 -33.14 -44.16 -0.16
CA GLN A 107 -32.88 -43.54 1.15
C GLN A 107 -31.39 -43.45 1.48
N THR A 108 -30.59 -44.46 1.12
CA THR A 108 -29.14 -44.44 1.33
C THR A 108 -28.46 -43.34 0.51
N GLN A 109 -28.81 -43.22 -0.77
CA GLN A 109 -28.27 -42.18 -1.65
C GLN A 109 -28.68 -40.77 -1.22
N GLU A 110 -29.89 -40.60 -0.69
CA GLU A 110 -30.35 -39.32 -0.14
C GLU A 110 -29.51 -38.91 1.07
N VAL A 111 -29.27 -39.82 2.01
CA VAL A 111 -28.43 -39.56 3.19
C VAL A 111 -27.01 -39.21 2.77
N GLU A 112 -26.40 -40.01 1.91
CA GLU A 112 -25.05 -39.72 1.37
C GLU A 112 -24.98 -38.38 0.65
N PHE A 113 -26.03 -38.01 -0.09
CA PHE A 113 -26.11 -36.73 -0.78
C PHE A 113 -26.20 -35.55 0.19
N ILE A 114 -27.04 -35.63 1.23
CA ILE A 114 -27.14 -34.59 2.25
C ILE A 114 -25.83 -34.43 3.03
N ASP A 115 -25.15 -35.54 3.35
CA ASP A 115 -23.84 -35.49 4.02
C ASP A 115 -22.77 -34.86 3.12
N LYS A 116 -22.75 -35.21 1.82
CA LYS A 116 -21.89 -34.52 0.85
C LYS A 116 -22.21 -33.04 0.72
N LEU A 117 -23.50 -32.64 0.71
CA LEU A 117 -23.88 -31.23 0.67
C LEU A 117 -23.27 -30.44 1.84
N ARG A 118 -23.23 -31.04 3.03
CA ARG A 118 -22.63 -30.43 4.23
C ARG A 118 -21.09 -30.41 4.15
N GLU A 119 -20.47 -31.55 3.91
CA GLU A 119 -19.02 -31.72 4.04
C GLU A 119 -18.23 -31.24 2.82
N ALA A 120 -18.70 -31.55 1.61
CA ALA A 120 -17.99 -31.25 0.37
C ALA A 120 -18.41 -29.91 -0.26
N TYR A 121 -19.70 -29.54 -0.14
CA TYR A 121 -20.25 -28.34 -0.76
C TYR A 121 -20.51 -27.18 0.22
N GLY A 122 -20.26 -27.37 1.52
CA GLY A 122 -20.34 -26.32 2.54
C GLY A 122 -21.76 -25.80 2.82
N VAL A 123 -22.78 -26.60 2.50
CA VAL A 123 -24.19 -26.28 2.80
C VAL A 123 -24.51 -26.78 4.21
N ASP A 124 -23.90 -26.15 5.20
CA ASP A 124 -24.03 -26.49 6.62
C ASP A 124 -24.16 -25.22 7.48
N ALA A 125 -24.79 -25.33 8.66
CA ALA A 125 -25.04 -24.21 9.55
C ALA A 125 -23.76 -23.59 10.10
N ASP A 126 -22.75 -24.40 10.46
CA ASP A 126 -21.48 -23.91 10.98
C ASP A 126 -20.68 -23.20 9.89
N TYR A 127 -20.72 -23.75 8.67
CA TYR A 127 -20.11 -23.10 7.51
C TYR A 127 -20.79 -21.76 7.19
N ALA A 128 -22.12 -21.70 7.23
CA ALA A 128 -22.89 -20.47 7.03
C ALA A 128 -22.55 -19.41 8.09
N ASN A 129 -22.47 -19.79 9.36
CA ASN A 129 -22.09 -18.89 10.45
C ASN A 129 -20.67 -18.34 10.27
N HIS A 130 -19.69 -19.18 9.92
CA HIS A 130 -18.34 -18.71 9.60
C HIS A 130 -18.30 -17.75 8.40
N GLN A 131 -19.10 -18.01 7.36
CA GLN A 131 -19.22 -17.10 6.22
C GLN A 131 -19.86 -15.77 6.62
N LEU A 132 -20.89 -15.77 7.49
CA LEU A 132 -21.50 -14.56 8.03
C LEU A 132 -20.49 -13.73 8.81
N GLU A 133 -19.69 -14.36 9.67
CA GLU A 133 -18.64 -13.66 10.40
C GLU A 133 -17.59 -13.06 9.46
N ARG A 134 -17.20 -13.79 8.40
CA ARG A 134 -16.27 -13.27 7.39
C ARG A 134 -16.86 -12.09 6.63
N LEU A 135 -18.09 -12.21 6.14
CA LEU A 135 -18.80 -11.13 5.42
C LEU A 135 -19.01 -9.92 6.33
N GLY A 136 -19.29 -10.14 7.61
CA GLY A 136 -19.43 -9.07 8.62
C GLY A 136 -18.12 -8.32 8.92
N ARG A 137 -16.96 -8.85 8.52
CA ARG A 137 -15.65 -8.16 8.61
C ARG A 137 -15.33 -7.37 7.34
N ILE A 138 -16.13 -7.48 6.28
CA ILE A 138 -15.89 -6.76 5.01
C ILE A 138 -16.54 -5.39 5.08
N GLY A 139 -15.79 -4.38 4.62
CA GLY A 139 -16.24 -3.00 4.55
C GLY A 139 -16.28 -2.31 5.92
N TYR A 140 -16.79 -1.07 5.90
CA TYR A 140 -16.83 -0.15 7.03
C TYR A 140 -18.26 0.35 7.20
N SER A 141 -18.73 0.37 8.44
CA SER A 141 -19.96 1.08 8.81
C SER A 141 -19.78 2.58 8.56
N LEU A 142 -20.90 3.30 8.45
CA LEU A 142 -20.85 4.76 8.24
C LEU A 142 -20.03 5.45 9.35
N ASP A 143 -20.16 5.02 10.60
CA ASP A 143 -19.41 5.57 11.73
C ASP A 143 -17.91 5.30 11.60
N GLU A 144 -17.51 4.09 11.19
CA GLU A 144 -16.11 3.77 10.91
C GLU A 144 -15.57 4.64 9.77
N GLN A 145 -16.30 4.77 8.67
CA GLN A 145 -15.89 5.61 7.53
C GLN A 145 -15.68 7.08 7.94
N VAL A 146 -16.63 7.65 8.69
CA VAL A 146 -16.53 9.03 9.21
C VAL A 146 -15.31 9.16 10.12
N ASN A 147 -15.11 8.23 11.04
CA ASN A 147 -13.97 8.27 11.97
C ASN A 147 -12.63 8.17 11.23
N TYR A 148 -12.52 7.32 10.21
CA TYR A 148 -11.30 7.21 9.39
C TYR A 148 -11.00 8.50 8.64
N VAL A 149 -11.98 9.07 7.93
CA VAL A 149 -11.78 10.30 7.16
C VAL A 149 -11.50 11.48 8.08
N HIS A 150 -12.26 11.64 9.16
CA HIS A 150 -12.04 12.68 10.16
C HIS A 150 -10.63 12.61 10.74
N THR A 151 -10.20 11.42 11.19
CA THR A 151 -8.90 11.22 11.82
C THR A 151 -7.77 11.54 10.85
N ALA A 152 -7.85 11.06 9.61
CA ALA A 152 -6.81 11.31 8.61
C ALA A 152 -6.68 12.80 8.26
N LEU A 153 -7.80 13.49 8.00
CA LEU A 153 -7.81 14.92 7.67
C LEU A 153 -7.29 15.78 8.82
N THR A 154 -7.72 15.47 10.05
CA THR A 154 -7.26 16.17 11.25
C THR A 154 -5.76 15.94 11.48
N MET A 155 -5.29 14.70 11.32
CA MET A 155 -3.89 14.31 11.53
C MET A 155 -2.92 15.10 10.63
N ILE A 156 -3.29 15.31 9.36
CA ILE A 156 -2.45 16.04 8.39
C ILE A 156 -2.73 17.56 8.36
N GLY A 157 -3.66 18.05 9.19
CA GLY A 157 -4.05 19.46 9.24
C GLY A 157 -4.92 19.93 8.07
N LEU A 158 -5.41 19.04 7.21
CA LEU A 158 -6.31 19.37 6.10
C LEU A 158 -7.77 19.42 6.58
N THR A 159 -8.07 20.39 7.42
CA THR A 159 -9.41 20.57 8.02
C THR A 159 -10.20 21.72 7.39
N GLN A 160 -9.51 22.59 6.65
CA GLN A 160 -10.06 23.80 6.03
C GLN A 160 -9.41 24.02 4.65
N THR A 161 -10.01 24.90 3.84
CA THR A 161 -9.43 25.37 2.57
C THR A 161 -9.11 24.24 1.58
N PHE A 162 -10.13 23.43 1.29
CA PHE A 162 -9.99 22.33 0.33
C PHE A 162 -9.87 22.85 -1.12
N SER A 163 -8.99 22.21 -1.88
CA SER A 163 -8.92 22.39 -3.34
C SER A 163 -10.04 21.60 -4.03
N ARG A 164 -10.28 21.90 -5.32
CA ARG A 164 -11.17 21.12 -6.18
C ARG A 164 -10.71 19.67 -6.33
N PHE A 165 -9.39 19.45 -6.34
CA PHE A 165 -8.81 18.12 -6.30
C PHE A 165 -7.99 17.96 -5.03
N VAL A 166 -8.28 16.88 -4.29
CA VAL A 166 -7.41 16.37 -3.22
C VAL A 166 -6.91 15.02 -3.67
N LEU A 167 -5.63 14.92 -4.00
CA LEU A 167 -5.03 13.65 -4.40
C LEU A 167 -4.72 12.79 -3.17
N VAL A 168 -5.18 11.56 -3.21
CA VAL A 168 -4.84 10.54 -2.22
C VAL A 168 -3.90 9.59 -2.93
N VAL A 169 -2.60 9.73 -2.66
CA VAL A 169 -1.56 9.07 -3.46
C VAL A 169 -0.99 7.90 -2.66
N GLY A 170 -1.36 6.69 -3.07
CA GLY A 170 -0.64 5.48 -2.66
C GLY A 170 0.69 5.39 -3.41
N HIS A 171 1.58 4.50 -2.98
CA HIS A 171 2.84 4.25 -3.69
C HIS A 171 3.04 2.76 -3.93
N GLY A 172 3.78 2.45 -5.00
CA GLY A 172 4.15 1.10 -5.38
C GLY A 172 5.23 1.12 -6.46
N GLY A 173 6.01 0.05 -6.53
CA GLY A 173 7.03 -0.14 -7.55
C GLY A 173 6.45 -0.78 -8.81
N LYS A 174 7.19 -0.64 -9.92
CA LYS A 174 7.01 -1.47 -11.11
C LYS A 174 8.36 -2.02 -11.53
N THR A 175 8.49 -3.35 -11.50
CA THR A 175 9.72 -4.06 -11.84
C THR A 175 9.37 -5.40 -12.48
N GLU A 176 10.23 -5.88 -13.36
CA GLU A 176 10.13 -7.22 -13.94
C GLU A 176 11.18 -8.12 -13.31
N ASN A 177 10.84 -9.41 -13.08
CA ASN A 177 11.78 -10.45 -12.63
C ASN A 177 12.64 -10.06 -11.40
N ASN A 178 12.03 -9.48 -10.36
CA ASN A 178 12.76 -9.01 -9.20
C ASN A 178 12.21 -9.64 -7.90
N PRO A 179 12.96 -10.57 -7.28
CA PRO A 179 12.60 -11.16 -5.98
C PRO A 179 12.33 -10.15 -4.84
N TYR A 180 12.78 -8.90 -5.00
CA TYR A 180 12.64 -7.81 -4.04
C TYR A 180 11.62 -6.75 -4.49
N GLU A 181 10.69 -7.10 -5.37
CA GLU A 181 9.60 -6.18 -5.77
C GLU A 181 8.86 -5.60 -4.57
N SER A 182 8.52 -6.43 -3.58
CA SER A 182 7.84 -5.99 -2.35
C SER A 182 8.64 -4.97 -1.52
N ALA A 183 9.97 -4.97 -1.62
CA ALA A 183 10.83 -3.98 -0.95
C ALA A 183 10.84 -2.62 -1.67
N LEU A 184 10.39 -2.57 -2.93
CA LEU A 184 10.17 -1.33 -3.68
C LEU A 184 8.73 -0.80 -3.53
N ASP A 185 7.83 -1.65 -3.05
CA ASP A 185 6.45 -1.29 -2.70
C ASP A 185 6.38 -0.57 -1.34
N CYS A 186 5.15 -0.29 -0.88
CA CYS A 186 4.95 0.44 0.36
C CYS A 186 5.34 -0.39 1.60
N GLY A 187 6.43 -0.01 2.26
CA GLY A 187 6.82 -0.58 3.55
C GLY A 187 5.74 -0.45 4.64
N ALA A 188 4.95 0.63 4.63
CA ALA A 188 3.82 0.81 5.56
C ALA A 188 2.64 -0.14 5.26
N CYS A 189 2.54 -0.66 4.03
CA CYS A 189 1.53 -1.63 3.60
C CYS A 189 2.08 -3.06 3.58
N GLY A 190 3.23 -3.32 4.21
CA GLY A 190 3.85 -4.65 4.24
C GLY A 190 4.42 -5.10 2.90
N GLY A 191 4.86 -4.15 2.06
CA GLY A 191 5.43 -4.44 0.74
C GLY A 191 4.38 -4.73 -0.33
N ALA A 192 3.19 -4.13 -0.19
CA ALA A 192 2.15 -4.12 -1.20
C ALA A 192 1.87 -2.69 -1.71
N SER A 193 1.27 -2.57 -2.89
CA SER A 193 0.83 -1.28 -3.44
C SER A 193 -0.16 -0.56 -2.52
N GLY A 194 0.09 0.73 -2.28
CA GLY A 194 -0.81 1.60 -1.50
C GLY A 194 -2.08 2.04 -2.24
N LEU A 195 -2.29 1.65 -3.50
CA LEU A 195 -3.42 2.12 -4.32
C LEU A 195 -4.78 1.76 -3.70
N VAL A 196 -4.94 0.55 -3.15
CA VAL A 196 -6.22 0.12 -2.58
C VAL A 196 -6.62 1.03 -1.41
N ASN A 197 -5.67 1.37 -0.53
CA ASN A 197 -5.92 2.29 0.58
C ASN A 197 -6.33 3.68 0.10
N ALA A 198 -5.67 4.18 -0.95
CA ALA A 198 -6.03 5.46 -1.57
C ALA A 198 -7.46 5.46 -2.15
N ARG A 199 -7.83 4.39 -2.87
CA ARG A 199 -9.18 4.23 -3.43
C ARG A 199 -10.26 4.13 -2.36
N VAL A 200 -10.04 3.32 -1.32
CA VAL A 200 -10.97 3.18 -0.19
C VAL A 200 -11.16 4.52 0.51
N PHE A 201 -10.08 5.25 0.80
CA PHE A 201 -10.16 6.58 1.42
C PHE A 201 -10.93 7.58 0.55
N ALA A 202 -10.60 7.66 -0.74
CA ALA A 202 -11.27 8.58 -1.67
C ALA A 202 -12.77 8.28 -1.78
N GLN A 203 -13.16 7.00 -1.84
CA GLN A 203 -14.55 6.59 -1.88
C GLN A 203 -15.31 6.98 -0.61
N MET A 204 -14.72 6.78 0.58
CA MET A 204 -15.31 7.24 1.85
C MET A 204 -15.44 8.76 1.89
N ALA A 205 -14.38 9.50 1.54
CA ALA A 205 -14.34 10.96 1.61
C ALA A 205 -15.27 11.65 0.59
N ASN A 206 -15.60 10.99 -0.53
CA ASN A 206 -16.56 11.49 -1.51
C ASN A 206 -18.03 11.13 -1.20
N LYS A 207 -18.29 10.28 -0.19
CA LYS A 207 -19.64 9.86 0.16
C LYS A 207 -20.41 11.00 0.85
N ALA A 208 -21.59 11.34 0.35
CA ALA A 208 -22.41 12.44 0.88
C ALA A 208 -22.72 12.27 2.39
N ALA A 209 -23.13 11.07 2.82
CA ALA A 209 -23.41 10.78 4.23
C ALA A 209 -22.19 10.93 5.15
N VAL A 210 -20.98 10.67 4.63
CA VAL A 210 -19.74 10.90 5.38
C VAL A 210 -19.47 12.40 5.50
N ARG A 211 -19.58 13.15 4.39
CA ARG A 211 -19.38 14.61 4.38
C ARG A 211 -20.36 15.36 5.28
N GLU A 212 -21.63 14.94 5.33
CA GLU A 212 -22.65 15.51 6.21
C GLU A 212 -22.24 15.38 7.70
N ARG A 213 -21.80 14.18 8.11
CA ARG A 213 -21.34 13.94 9.48
C ARG A 213 -20.03 14.65 9.80
N LEU A 214 -19.10 14.74 8.84
CA LEU A 214 -17.88 15.52 8.99
C LEU A 214 -18.17 17.02 9.19
N ALA A 215 -19.17 17.56 8.50
CA ALA A 215 -19.58 18.96 8.68
C ALA A 215 -20.11 19.19 10.11
N ALA A 216 -20.88 18.26 10.67
CA ALA A 216 -21.31 18.30 12.07
C ALA A 216 -20.14 18.21 13.07
N MET A 217 -19.00 17.66 12.64
CA MET A 217 -17.74 17.60 13.41
C MET A 217 -16.79 18.78 13.13
N GLY A 218 -17.23 19.80 12.36
CA GLY A 218 -16.46 21.00 12.08
C GLY A 218 -15.54 20.93 10.86
N ILE A 219 -15.61 19.87 10.05
CA ILE A 219 -14.88 19.75 8.78
C ILE A 219 -15.87 19.85 7.62
N THR A 220 -15.97 21.04 7.02
CA THR A 220 -16.82 21.26 5.84
C THR A 220 -16.00 21.08 4.56
N ILE A 221 -16.27 20.00 3.83
CA ILE A 221 -15.68 19.73 2.52
C ILE A 221 -16.60 20.37 1.45
N PRO A 222 -16.11 21.33 0.63
CA PRO A 222 -16.89 21.91 -0.45
C PRO A 222 -17.43 20.86 -1.42
N GLU A 223 -18.61 21.11 -2.00
CA GLU A 223 -19.21 20.20 -2.96
C GLU A 223 -18.31 19.99 -4.20
N ASP A 224 -17.60 21.03 -4.64
CA ASP A 224 -16.69 20.96 -5.78
C ASP A 224 -15.30 20.39 -5.44
N THR A 225 -15.06 19.96 -4.19
CA THR A 225 -13.88 19.16 -3.83
C THR A 225 -14.12 17.69 -4.17
N TRP A 226 -13.19 17.10 -4.91
CA TRP A 226 -13.16 15.68 -5.24
C TRP A 226 -11.86 15.04 -4.74
N PHE A 227 -11.98 14.02 -3.89
CA PHE A 227 -10.85 13.19 -3.49
C PHE A 227 -10.57 12.19 -4.60
N MET A 228 -9.38 12.25 -5.20
CA MET A 228 -9.01 11.39 -6.32
C MET A 228 -7.89 10.44 -5.93
N PRO A 229 -8.11 9.12 -6.03
CA PRO A 229 -7.06 8.16 -5.75
C PRO A 229 -6.03 8.19 -6.88
N ALA A 230 -4.77 8.05 -6.50
CA ALA A 230 -3.66 7.93 -7.44
C ALA A 230 -2.60 6.97 -6.89
N LEU A 231 -1.75 6.48 -7.80
CA LEU A 231 -0.58 5.68 -7.49
C LEU A 231 0.68 6.42 -7.94
N HIS A 232 1.60 6.69 -7.03
CA HIS A 232 2.97 7.04 -7.37
C HIS A 232 3.77 5.76 -7.66
N VAL A 233 4.13 5.57 -8.92
CA VAL A 233 4.98 4.47 -9.38
C VAL A 233 6.44 4.86 -9.16
N THR A 234 7.03 4.43 -8.05
CA THR A 234 8.33 4.92 -7.56
C THR A 234 9.48 4.65 -8.53
N THR A 235 9.43 3.54 -9.27
CA THR A 235 10.45 3.19 -10.27
C THR A 235 10.46 4.11 -11.49
N THR A 236 9.34 4.77 -11.81
CA THR A 236 9.18 5.64 -12.99
C THR A 236 8.86 7.10 -12.65
N ASP A 237 8.64 7.39 -11.37
CA ASP A 237 8.14 8.65 -10.82
C ASP A 237 6.76 9.08 -11.36
N ALA A 238 6.04 8.18 -12.05
CA ALA A 238 4.73 8.46 -12.62
C ALA A 238 3.65 8.54 -11.52
N ILE A 239 2.76 9.54 -11.60
CA ILE A 239 1.55 9.60 -10.76
C ILE A 239 0.35 9.24 -11.63
N GLU A 240 -0.19 8.05 -11.40
CA GLU A 240 -1.28 7.46 -12.17
C GLU A 240 -2.62 7.67 -11.45
N LEU A 241 -3.51 8.46 -12.05
CA LEU A 241 -4.85 8.68 -11.52
C LEU A 241 -5.72 7.43 -11.70
N SER A 242 -6.55 7.10 -10.70
CA SER A 242 -7.46 5.96 -10.71
C SER A 242 -8.92 6.40 -10.55
N ASP A 243 -9.84 5.50 -10.88
CA ASP A 243 -11.30 5.69 -10.75
C ASP A 243 -11.83 6.94 -11.47
N LEU A 244 -11.27 7.25 -12.64
CA LEU A 244 -11.68 8.41 -13.47
C LEU A 244 -13.12 8.29 -13.98
N ASP A 245 -13.67 7.08 -14.05
CA ASP A 245 -15.07 6.80 -14.39
C ASP A 245 -16.06 7.31 -13.33
N LEU A 246 -15.61 7.54 -12.10
CA LEU A 246 -16.41 8.11 -11.01
C LEU A 246 -16.35 9.64 -10.95
N LEU A 247 -15.51 10.27 -11.79
CA LEU A 247 -15.28 11.71 -11.75
C LEU A 247 -16.55 12.49 -12.18
N PRO A 248 -17.03 13.46 -11.39
CA PRO A 248 -18.17 14.28 -11.79
C PRO A 248 -17.88 15.07 -13.09
N PRO A 249 -18.86 15.22 -14.02
CA PRO A 249 -18.63 15.91 -15.30
C PRO A 249 -18.05 17.32 -15.16
N ARG A 250 -18.44 18.05 -14.10
CA ARG A 250 -17.94 19.41 -13.82
C ARG A 250 -16.43 19.50 -13.57
N HIS A 251 -15.77 18.38 -13.24
CA HIS A 251 -14.33 18.32 -12.98
C HIS A 251 -13.50 18.00 -14.21
N LEU A 252 -14.12 17.51 -15.30
CA LEU A 252 -13.41 17.11 -16.53
C LEU A 252 -12.61 18.26 -17.14
N VAL A 253 -13.12 19.50 -17.05
CA VAL A 253 -12.44 20.71 -17.55
C VAL A 253 -11.09 20.98 -16.86
N TYR A 254 -10.87 20.47 -15.65
CA TYR A 254 -9.63 20.66 -14.90
C TYR A 254 -8.67 19.46 -15.00
N LEU A 255 -9.13 18.33 -15.55
CA LEU A 255 -8.38 17.08 -15.54
C LEU A 255 -7.10 17.15 -16.38
N ASP A 256 -7.16 17.78 -17.55
CA ASP A 256 -5.99 17.87 -18.44
C ASP A 256 -4.87 18.69 -17.81
N ARG A 257 -5.20 19.85 -17.22
CA ARG A 257 -4.22 20.67 -16.48
C ARG A 257 -3.57 19.90 -15.33
N LEU A 258 -4.36 19.12 -14.59
CA LEU A 258 -3.83 18.28 -13.52
C LEU A 258 -2.88 17.21 -14.08
N ARG A 259 -3.28 16.49 -15.12
CA ARG A 259 -2.46 15.42 -15.74
C ARG A 259 -1.16 15.96 -16.31
N GLU A 260 -1.18 17.15 -16.92
CA GLU A 260 0.02 17.81 -17.42
C GLU A 260 0.97 18.20 -16.29
N GLY A 261 0.44 18.78 -15.20
CA GLY A 261 1.23 19.10 -14.01
C GLY A 261 1.88 17.86 -13.39
N LEU A 262 1.13 16.77 -13.25
CA LEU A 262 1.66 15.51 -12.74
C LEU A 262 2.73 14.92 -13.66
N ARG A 263 2.53 14.95 -14.99
CA ARG A 263 3.55 14.50 -15.96
C ARG A 263 4.81 15.34 -15.91
N ALA A 264 4.68 16.66 -15.73
CA ALA A 264 5.83 17.55 -15.59
C ALA A 264 6.60 17.23 -14.30
N ALA A 265 5.91 17.06 -13.17
CA ALA A 265 6.51 16.65 -11.91
C ALA A 265 7.26 15.31 -12.04
N SER A 266 6.62 14.28 -12.62
CA SER A 266 7.25 12.98 -12.87
C SER A 266 8.54 13.07 -13.67
N ARG A 267 8.59 13.92 -14.72
CA ARG A 267 9.79 14.10 -15.54
C ARG A 267 10.91 14.81 -14.78
N LEU A 268 10.58 15.83 -14.00
CA LEU A 268 11.55 16.56 -13.19
C LEU A 268 12.13 15.67 -12.09
N THR A 269 11.28 14.93 -11.36
CA THR A 269 11.74 13.99 -10.34
C THR A 269 12.61 12.88 -10.93
N ALA A 270 12.26 12.35 -12.10
CA ALA A 270 13.12 11.40 -12.81
C ALA A 270 14.48 12.01 -13.18
N ALA A 271 14.53 13.28 -13.60
CA ALA A 271 15.78 13.99 -13.90
C ALA A 271 16.70 14.13 -12.68
N GLU A 272 16.13 14.33 -11.49
CA GLU A 272 16.88 14.39 -10.22
C GLU A 272 17.37 13.01 -9.76
N ARG A 273 16.56 11.97 -9.97
CA ARG A 273 16.82 10.61 -9.48
C ARG A 273 17.74 9.81 -10.39
N MET A 274 17.56 9.89 -11.70
CA MET A 274 18.26 9.04 -12.67
C MET A 274 19.79 9.15 -12.64
N PRO A 275 20.41 10.35 -12.51
CA PRO A 275 21.85 10.48 -12.39
C PRO A 275 22.43 9.76 -11.16
N LYS A 276 21.63 9.60 -10.09
CA LYS A 276 22.02 8.86 -8.89
C LYS A 276 22.03 7.34 -9.13
N LEU A 277 21.32 6.84 -10.14
CA LEU A 277 21.22 5.41 -10.45
C LEU A 277 22.25 4.95 -11.49
N LEU A 278 22.60 5.82 -12.43
CA LEU A 278 23.56 5.52 -13.50
C LEU A 278 25.01 5.56 -13.00
N PRO A 279 25.93 4.79 -13.62
CA PRO A 279 27.35 4.84 -13.30
C PRO A 279 27.90 6.27 -13.39
N ASP A 280 27.62 6.96 -14.50
CA ASP A 280 28.01 8.35 -14.72
C ASP A 280 26.90 9.31 -14.25
N ALA A 281 27.19 10.08 -13.20
CA ALA A 281 26.30 11.11 -12.70
C ALA A 281 26.35 12.36 -13.59
N LYS A 282 25.67 12.31 -14.74
CA LYS A 282 25.47 13.46 -15.62
C LYS A 282 24.03 13.95 -15.53
N ALA A 283 23.83 15.27 -15.68
CA ALA A 283 22.49 15.82 -15.83
C ALA A 283 21.84 15.22 -17.09
N ILE A 284 20.56 14.88 -16.98
CA ILE A 284 19.78 14.27 -18.05
C ILE A 284 18.53 15.12 -18.25
N GLU A 285 18.20 15.41 -19.50
CA GLU A 285 16.98 16.15 -19.81
C GLU A 285 15.74 15.41 -19.28
N PRO A 286 14.74 16.12 -18.71
CA PRO A 286 13.60 15.48 -18.02
C PRO A 286 12.84 14.44 -18.86
N ALA A 287 12.68 14.70 -20.16
CA ALA A 287 12.01 13.77 -21.06
C ALA A 287 12.83 12.48 -21.28
N GLU A 288 14.15 12.60 -21.36
CA GLU A 288 15.05 11.47 -21.51
C GLU A 288 15.16 10.66 -20.22
N ALA A 289 15.30 11.33 -19.08
CA ALA A 289 15.34 10.70 -17.76
C ALA A 289 14.08 9.88 -17.51
N TRP A 290 12.90 10.44 -17.79
CA TRP A 290 11.63 9.73 -17.66
C TRP A 290 11.54 8.50 -18.58
N ARG A 291 11.97 8.62 -19.85
CA ARG A 291 12.02 7.48 -20.78
C ARG A 291 12.96 6.38 -20.27
N LEU A 292 14.10 6.75 -19.71
CA LEU A 292 15.07 5.83 -19.15
C LEU A 292 14.54 5.13 -17.90
N ALA A 293 13.90 5.85 -16.99
CA ALA A 293 13.24 5.28 -15.81
C ALA A 293 12.17 4.24 -16.22
N ASN A 294 11.33 4.58 -17.21
CA ASN A 294 10.35 3.63 -17.76
C ASN A 294 11.01 2.41 -18.39
N ARG A 295 12.17 2.56 -19.04
CA ARG A 295 12.92 1.43 -19.61
C ARG A 295 13.39 0.50 -18.50
N LEU A 296 14.01 1.04 -17.47
CA LEU A 296 14.56 0.25 -16.36
C LEU A 296 13.46 -0.49 -15.58
N ALA A 297 12.28 0.11 -15.43
CA ALA A 297 11.14 -0.51 -14.75
C ALA A 297 10.60 -1.77 -15.45
N VAL A 298 10.83 -1.93 -16.75
CA VAL A 298 10.39 -3.10 -17.54
C VAL A 298 11.56 -3.94 -18.07
N ASP A 299 12.78 -3.58 -17.69
CA ASP A 299 13.97 -4.34 -18.05
C ASP A 299 14.19 -5.44 -17.01
N TRP A 300 13.87 -6.66 -17.40
CA TRP A 300 13.98 -7.86 -16.56
C TRP A 300 15.43 -8.23 -16.18
N ALA A 301 16.44 -7.66 -16.84
CA ALA A 301 17.85 -7.82 -16.48
C ALA A 301 18.30 -6.78 -15.44
N GLN A 302 17.47 -5.77 -15.16
CA GLN A 302 17.82 -4.70 -14.25
C GLN A 302 17.77 -5.19 -12.79
N VAL A 303 18.94 -5.36 -12.18
CA VAL A 303 19.07 -5.78 -10.77
C VAL A 303 18.48 -4.77 -9.78
N ARG A 304 18.37 -3.50 -10.20
CA ARG A 304 17.93 -2.37 -9.38
C ARG A 304 17.30 -1.26 -10.26
N PRO A 305 15.98 -1.25 -10.50
CA PRO A 305 15.33 -0.21 -11.31
C PRO A 305 15.27 1.15 -10.60
N GLU A 306 15.44 1.16 -9.27
CA GLU A 306 15.60 2.35 -8.43
C GLU A 306 16.31 2.00 -7.11
N TRP A 307 16.68 3.01 -6.32
CA TRP A 307 17.33 2.81 -5.01
C TRP A 307 16.39 2.47 -3.85
N GLY A 308 15.08 2.41 -4.10
CA GLY A 308 14.08 2.27 -3.05
C GLY A 308 14.19 3.42 -2.04
N LEU A 309 14.06 3.11 -0.76
CA LEU A 309 14.11 4.09 0.33
C LEU A 309 15.52 4.29 0.90
N SER A 310 16.55 3.94 0.11
CA SER A 310 17.95 4.13 0.48
C SER A 310 18.28 5.60 0.72
N GLY A 311 19.07 5.85 1.75
CA GLY A 311 19.50 7.21 2.14
C GLY A 311 18.48 7.95 2.99
N ASN A 312 17.41 7.29 3.46
CA ASN A 312 16.52 7.86 4.47
C ASN A 312 17.25 8.13 5.79
N VAL A 313 17.18 9.38 6.25
CA VAL A 313 17.77 9.86 7.49
C VAL A 313 16.72 10.44 8.43
N TYR A 314 15.73 11.19 7.91
CA TYR A 314 14.82 11.98 8.74
C TYR A 314 13.37 11.50 8.66
N GLY A 315 12.70 11.46 9.81
CA GLY A 315 11.24 11.51 9.91
C GLY A 315 10.85 12.85 10.50
N ILE A 316 10.41 13.79 9.66
CA ILE A 316 10.10 15.16 10.07
C ILE A 316 8.61 15.26 10.37
N VAL A 317 8.27 15.43 11.64
CA VAL A 317 6.92 15.65 12.15
C VAL A 317 6.73 17.14 12.41
N GLY A 318 6.09 17.84 11.47
CA GLY A 318 5.92 19.29 11.57
C GLY A 318 5.16 19.89 10.40
N ARG A 319 4.99 21.20 10.42
CA ARG A 319 4.28 21.96 9.39
C ARG A 319 5.14 22.05 8.14
N ARG A 320 4.48 22.14 6.98
CA ARG A 320 5.17 22.29 5.69
C ARG A 320 6.13 23.50 5.67
N ALA A 321 5.76 24.58 6.35
CA ALA A 321 6.59 25.79 6.49
C ALA A 321 8.00 25.55 7.06
N LEU A 322 8.19 24.49 7.86
CA LEU A 322 9.50 24.14 8.39
C LEU A 322 10.47 23.65 7.29
N THR A 323 9.94 23.05 6.23
CA THR A 323 10.73 22.34 5.21
C THR A 323 10.55 22.89 3.80
N GLU A 324 9.73 23.92 3.59
CA GLU A 324 9.32 24.34 2.25
C GLU A 324 10.42 24.94 1.39
N ASN A 325 11.38 25.59 2.03
CA ASN A 325 12.51 26.22 1.36
C ASN A 325 13.79 25.37 1.45
N ALA A 326 13.70 24.12 1.91
CA ALA A 326 14.85 23.24 2.09
C ALA A 326 14.88 22.14 1.01
N ASP A 327 16.04 21.99 0.36
CA ASP A 327 16.34 20.78 -0.40
C ASP A 327 16.70 19.64 0.56
N LEU A 328 15.76 18.72 0.77
CA LEU A 328 15.91 17.56 1.64
C LEU A 328 16.66 16.40 0.96
N LYS A 329 17.09 16.57 -0.30
CA LYS A 329 17.88 15.63 -1.10
C LYS A 329 17.27 14.23 -1.27
N GLY A 330 15.98 14.08 -0.98
CA GLY A 330 15.26 12.80 -0.95
C GLY A 330 15.57 11.93 0.27
N THR A 331 16.01 12.52 1.38
CA THR A 331 16.46 11.80 2.60
C THR A 331 15.48 11.86 3.77
N ALA A 332 14.28 12.40 3.57
CA ALA A 332 13.32 12.66 4.62
C ALA A 332 11.91 12.15 4.30
N PHE A 333 11.28 11.50 5.27
CA PHE A 333 9.84 11.34 5.33
C PHE A 333 9.21 12.60 5.96
N LEU A 334 8.19 13.15 5.30
CA LEU A 334 7.47 14.33 5.77
C LEU A 334 6.11 13.93 6.35
N LEU A 335 5.90 14.27 7.61
CA LEU A 335 4.68 14.02 8.38
C LEU A 335 4.08 15.37 8.75
N SER A 336 3.13 15.85 7.94
CA SER A 336 2.46 17.12 8.18
C SER A 336 1.75 17.07 9.53
N TYR A 337 2.12 17.97 10.44
CA TYR A 337 1.60 18.01 11.80
C TYR A 337 1.60 19.44 12.33
N ASP A 338 0.54 19.82 13.05
CA ASP A 338 0.45 21.09 13.75
C ASP A 338 0.02 20.86 15.20
N TRP A 339 0.94 21.08 16.14
CA TRP A 339 0.69 20.89 17.57
C TRP A 339 -0.42 21.78 18.11
N ARG A 340 -0.72 22.90 17.45
CA ARG A 340 -1.80 23.81 17.85
C ARG A 340 -3.18 23.19 17.67
N CYS A 341 -3.30 22.26 16.72
CA CYS A 341 -4.51 21.47 16.48
C CYS A 341 -4.61 20.23 17.38
N ASP A 342 -3.59 19.94 18.19
CA ASP A 342 -3.51 18.74 19.03
C ASP A 342 -3.18 19.08 20.50
N PRO A 343 -4.06 19.78 21.23
CA PRO A 343 -3.79 20.21 22.60
C PRO A 343 -3.51 19.05 23.57
N LYS A 344 -3.98 17.84 23.24
CA LYS A 344 -3.79 16.63 24.07
C LYS A 344 -2.57 15.80 23.65
N GLY A 345 -1.99 16.06 22.48
CA GLY A 345 -0.87 15.30 21.92
C GLY A 345 -1.25 13.94 21.35
N ARG A 346 -2.53 13.66 21.09
CA ARG A 346 -3.00 12.34 20.61
C ARG A 346 -2.63 12.09 19.15
N LEU A 347 -2.62 13.13 18.33
CA LEU A 347 -2.19 13.02 16.93
C LEU A 347 -0.68 12.82 16.88
N LEU A 348 0.09 13.53 17.71
CA LEU A 348 1.52 13.29 17.81
C LEU A 348 1.83 11.88 18.34
N GLU A 349 1.10 11.39 19.35
CA GLU A 349 1.23 10.00 19.81
C GLU A 349 1.04 9.01 18.65
N ASN A 350 0.01 9.18 17.84
CA ASN A 350 -0.27 8.32 16.68
C ASN A 350 0.84 8.40 15.62
N LEU A 351 1.32 9.62 15.30
CA LEU A 351 2.40 9.84 14.34
C LEU A 351 3.71 9.20 14.81
N LEU A 352 4.04 9.32 16.10
CA LEU A 352 5.20 8.67 16.69
C LEU A 352 5.05 7.14 16.71
N ALA A 353 3.89 6.63 17.12
CA ALA A 353 3.68 5.20 17.30
C ALA A 353 3.58 4.40 15.98
N ALA A 354 3.14 5.04 14.89
CA ALA A 354 2.94 4.38 13.60
C ALA A 354 3.91 4.90 12.52
N PRO A 355 3.70 6.05 11.85
CA PRO A 355 4.59 6.51 10.78
C PRO A 355 6.08 6.62 11.14
N VAL A 356 6.43 7.13 12.32
CA VAL A 356 7.85 7.24 12.73
C VAL A 356 8.46 5.86 12.97
N VAL A 357 7.72 4.94 13.58
CA VAL A 357 8.18 3.55 13.75
C VAL A 357 8.35 2.85 12.41
N VAL A 358 7.42 3.05 11.46
CA VAL A 358 7.54 2.49 10.10
C VAL A 358 8.77 3.05 9.38
N GLY A 359 8.99 4.37 9.43
CA GLY A 359 10.19 4.99 8.88
C GLY A 359 11.47 4.45 9.51
N GLN A 360 11.42 4.12 10.80
CA GLN A 360 12.54 3.52 11.52
C GLN A 360 12.79 2.06 11.12
N TRP A 361 11.74 1.26 10.89
CA TRP A 361 11.88 -0.11 10.38
C TRP A 361 12.52 -0.14 9.00
N ILE A 362 12.07 0.72 8.09
CA ILE A 362 12.63 0.87 6.75
C ILE A 362 14.10 1.31 6.83
N ASN A 363 14.41 2.27 7.71
CA ASN A 363 15.78 2.72 7.94
C ASN A 363 16.67 1.59 8.48
N LEU A 364 16.21 0.79 9.44
CA LEU A 364 16.99 -0.32 9.98
C LEU A 364 17.17 -1.49 9.00
N GLU A 365 16.19 -1.74 8.14
CA GLU A 365 16.34 -2.73 7.06
C GLU A 365 17.55 -2.40 6.19
N HIS A 366 17.69 -1.14 5.79
CA HIS A 366 18.84 -0.68 5.01
C HIS A 366 20.11 -0.63 5.86
N PHE A 367 20.04 -0.15 7.11
CA PHE A 367 21.18 -0.11 8.03
C PHE A 367 21.81 -1.49 8.20
N PHE A 368 21.04 -2.49 8.62
CA PHE A 368 21.55 -3.83 8.91
C PHE A 368 22.03 -4.55 7.66
N SER A 369 21.30 -4.42 6.56
CA SER A 369 21.72 -4.98 5.27
C SER A 369 23.01 -4.35 4.74
N THR A 370 23.34 -3.13 5.15
CA THR A 370 24.57 -2.43 4.74
C THR A 370 25.76 -2.79 5.62
N VAL A 371 25.59 -2.82 6.95
CA VAL A 371 26.70 -3.07 7.90
C VAL A 371 27.20 -4.51 7.87
N ASP A 372 26.31 -5.48 7.66
CA ASP A 372 26.64 -6.90 7.57
C ASP A 372 25.74 -7.61 6.54
N ASN A 373 26.01 -7.37 5.26
CA ASN A 373 25.19 -7.94 4.19
C ASN A 373 25.22 -9.48 4.16
N ALA A 374 26.28 -10.10 4.68
CA ALA A 374 26.44 -11.55 4.66
C ALA A 374 25.45 -12.25 5.60
N HIS A 375 25.22 -11.68 6.79
CA HIS A 375 24.34 -12.26 7.82
C HIS A 375 22.99 -11.55 7.94
N LEU A 376 22.96 -10.23 7.81
CA LEU A 376 21.76 -9.40 7.99
C LEU A 376 21.19 -8.85 6.68
N GLY A 377 21.91 -9.02 5.57
CA GLY A 377 21.41 -8.81 4.22
C GLY A 377 21.06 -10.14 3.54
N SER A 378 21.16 -10.15 2.22
CA SER A 378 20.93 -11.38 1.44
C SER A 378 22.07 -11.76 0.49
N GLY A 379 23.19 -11.03 0.47
CA GLY A 379 24.28 -11.27 -0.47
C GLY A 379 23.94 -10.81 -1.89
N SER A 380 24.40 -11.54 -2.90
CA SER A 380 24.20 -11.16 -4.30
C SER A 380 22.89 -11.70 -4.88
N LYS A 381 22.10 -10.84 -5.52
CA LYS A 381 20.86 -11.22 -6.24
C LYS A 381 21.05 -12.31 -7.31
N VAL A 382 22.27 -12.47 -7.83
CA VAL A 382 22.58 -13.30 -9.03
C VAL A 382 22.17 -14.77 -8.87
N TYR A 383 22.21 -15.30 -7.66
CA TYR A 383 21.99 -16.73 -7.38
C TYR A 383 20.91 -16.96 -6.33
N HIS A 384 19.97 -16.02 -6.20
CA HIS A 384 18.84 -16.11 -5.28
C HIS A 384 17.73 -17.00 -5.84
N ASN A 385 17.29 -17.95 -5.03
CA ASN A 385 16.04 -18.68 -5.21
C ASN A 385 15.00 -18.11 -4.24
N VAL A 386 13.83 -17.73 -4.75
CA VAL A 386 12.73 -17.25 -3.90
C VAL A 386 12.18 -18.41 -3.08
N SER A 387 12.18 -18.27 -1.76
CA SER A 387 11.75 -19.31 -0.83
C SER A 387 10.59 -18.79 0.03
N GLY A 388 9.44 -19.47 -0.06
CA GLY A 388 8.27 -19.16 0.75
C GLY A 388 7.59 -17.80 0.50
N ARG A 389 8.11 -16.98 -0.44
CA ARG A 389 7.68 -15.58 -0.70
C ARG A 389 7.93 -14.58 0.44
N PHE A 390 8.77 -14.95 1.41
CA PHE A 390 9.17 -14.05 2.51
C PHE A 390 10.69 -13.98 2.69
N GLY A 391 11.46 -14.65 1.83
CA GLY A 391 12.90 -14.59 1.82
C GLY A 391 13.50 -15.29 0.61
N VAL A 392 14.82 -15.37 0.59
CA VAL A 392 15.59 -16.02 -0.47
C VAL A 392 16.59 -17.02 0.10
N MET A 393 16.96 -18.00 -0.71
CA MET A 393 18.12 -18.85 -0.48
C MET A 393 19.18 -18.56 -1.55
N THR A 394 20.43 -18.61 -1.14
CA THR A 394 21.61 -18.56 -2.03
C THR A 394 21.92 -19.97 -2.55
N GLY A 395 21.83 -20.17 -3.86
CA GLY A 395 22.09 -21.47 -4.48
C GLY A 395 21.12 -22.57 -4.00
N ASN A 396 21.58 -23.82 -4.01
CA ASN A 396 20.75 -24.98 -3.67
C ASN A 396 20.68 -25.27 -2.16
N LEU A 397 21.63 -24.75 -1.38
CA LEU A 397 21.79 -25.04 0.05
C LEU A 397 22.35 -23.80 0.75
N SER A 398 21.53 -23.15 1.56
CA SER A 398 21.90 -22.03 2.44
C SER A 398 20.77 -21.75 3.43
N ASP A 399 21.07 -20.95 4.45
CA ASP A 399 20.03 -20.41 5.33
C ASP A 399 19.09 -19.47 4.56
N LEU A 400 17.85 -19.38 5.04
CA LEU A 400 16.89 -18.41 4.56
C LEU A 400 17.36 -16.99 4.93
N ARG A 401 17.37 -16.10 3.95
CA ARG A 401 17.79 -14.70 4.10
C ARG A 401 16.61 -13.76 3.83
N THR A 402 16.43 -12.77 4.70
CA THR A 402 15.29 -11.83 4.65
C THR A 402 15.71 -10.37 4.44
N GLY A 403 17.00 -10.06 4.52
CA GLY A 403 17.52 -8.70 4.33
C GLY A 403 17.71 -8.31 2.86
N LEU A 404 18.17 -7.07 2.65
CA LEU A 404 18.39 -6.52 1.32
C LEU A 404 19.70 -7.03 0.70
N PRO A 405 19.75 -7.19 -0.63
CA PRO A 405 20.93 -7.66 -1.32
C PRO A 405 21.95 -6.55 -1.51
N MET A 406 23.20 -6.94 -1.74
CA MET A 406 24.32 -6.04 -1.98
C MET A 406 24.01 -5.01 -3.09
N GLN A 407 23.33 -5.44 -4.15
CA GLN A 407 22.92 -4.57 -5.26
C GLN A 407 21.93 -3.47 -4.85
N THR A 408 21.24 -3.58 -3.72
CA THR A 408 20.33 -2.53 -3.24
C THR A 408 21.08 -1.50 -2.37
N VAL A 409 22.05 -1.95 -1.57
CA VAL A 409 22.68 -1.10 -0.54
C VAL A 409 24.07 -0.58 -0.93
N MET A 410 24.71 -1.16 -1.95
CA MET A 410 26.04 -0.76 -2.41
C MET A 410 26.05 -0.14 -3.80
N ARG A 411 26.97 0.80 -3.99
CA ARG A 411 27.38 1.37 -5.28
C ARG A 411 28.91 1.27 -5.39
N GLU A 412 29.40 0.58 -6.42
CA GLU A 412 30.85 0.51 -6.70
C GLU A 412 31.68 0.06 -5.48
N GLY A 413 31.15 -0.92 -4.74
CA GLY A 413 31.80 -1.46 -3.54
C GLY A 413 31.71 -0.57 -2.30
N ARG A 414 31.02 0.58 -2.35
CA ARG A 414 30.77 1.46 -1.21
C ARG A 414 29.30 1.47 -0.81
N PRO A 415 28.97 1.68 0.48
CA PRO A 415 27.61 1.94 0.90
C PRO A 415 27.01 3.11 0.14
N TYR A 416 25.90 2.86 -0.57
CA TYR A 416 25.07 3.94 -1.11
C TYR A 416 24.14 4.49 -0.03
N HIS A 417 23.57 3.58 0.77
CA HIS A 417 22.94 3.95 2.02
C HIS A 417 24.03 4.09 3.08
N GLU A 418 24.28 5.31 3.55
CA GLU A 418 25.08 5.50 4.76
C GLU A 418 24.32 4.86 5.94
N PRO A 419 24.93 3.97 6.74
CA PRO A 419 24.30 3.34 7.91
C PRO A 419 23.97 4.35 9.01
N MET A 420 22.92 5.13 8.78
CA MET A 420 22.41 6.15 9.68
C MET A 420 21.16 5.62 10.37
N ARG A 421 21.01 5.92 11.66
CA ARG A 421 19.77 5.65 12.39
C ARG A 421 18.80 6.82 12.19
N LEU A 422 17.51 6.51 12.06
CA LEU A 422 16.47 7.52 11.83
C LEU A 422 16.53 8.66 12.87
N ILE A 423 16.50 9.89 12.38
CA ILE A 423 16.31 11.11 13.17
C ILE A 423 14.84 11.50 13.11
N ALA A 424 14.12 11.34 14.22
CA ALA A 424 12.77 11.86 14.39
C ALA A 424 12.85 13.33 14.80
N LEU A 425 12.61 14.23 13.85
CA LEU A 425 12.61 15.67 14.08
C LEU A 425 11.17 16.16 14.28
N ILE A 426 10.88 16.73 15.44
CA ILE A 426 9.52 17.06 15.88
C ILE A 426 9.39 18.57 16.08
N GLU A 427 8.50 19.22 15.33
CA GLU A 427 8.16 20.62 15.50
C GLU A 427 7.04 20.80 16.53
N ALA A 428 7.41 21.04 17.79
CA ALA A 428 6.46 21.29 18.88
C ALA A 428 7.17 21.90 20.10
N PRO A 429 6.44 22.52 21.05
CA PRO A 429 7.03 22.93 22.33
C PRO A 429 7.73 21.76 23.03
N LEU A 430 8.91 21.99 23.61
CA LEU A 430 9.76 20.94 24.18
C LEU A 430 9.01 20.10 25.22
N ASP A 431 8.37 20.77 26.19
CA ASP A 431 7.64 20.08 27.25
C ASP A 431 6.46 19.27 26.69
N PHE A 432 5.83 19.75 25.62
CA PHE A 432 4.73 19.04 24.97
C PHE A 432 5.23 17.78 24.28
N ALA A 433 6.28 17.89 23.46
CA ALA A 433 6.87 16.75 22.76
C ALA A 433 7.44 15.72 23.75
N GLY A 434 8.12 16.17 24.80
CA GLY A 434 8.65 15.33 25.88
C GLY A 434 7.54 14.52 26.57
N ARG A 435 6.44 15.17 26.96
CA ARG A 435 5.28 14.46 27.57
C ARG A 435 4.62 13.47 26.62
N VAL A 436 4.59 13.74 25.32
CA VAL A 436 4.05 12.79 24.34
C VAL A 436 4.99 11.59 24.18
N LEU A 437 6.29 11.83 24.05
CA LEU A 437 7.29 10.76 23.92
C LEU A 437 7.25 9.79 25.11
N GLU A 438 7.07 10.31 26.32
CA GLU A 438 6.93 9.50 27.54
C GLU A 438 5.71 8.56 27.52
N ARG A 439 4.63 8.93 26.82
CA ARG A 439 3.41 8.12 26.70
C ARG A 439 3.53 7.00 25.67
N VAL A 440 4.40 7.15 24.67
CA VAL A 440 4.58 6.15 23.60
C VAL A 440 5.72 5.20 23.95
N VAL A 441 5.43 4.20 24.80
CA VAL A 441 6.41 3.25 25.37
C VAL A 441 7.38 2.68 24.33
N LYS A 442 6.87 2.21 23.18
CA LYS A 442 7.68 1.60 22.12
C LYS A 442 8.69 2.59 21.52
N VAL A 443 8.26 3.83 21.27
CA VAL A 443 9.14 4.88 20.72
C VAL A 443 10.14 5.33 21.77
N LYS A 444 9.72 5.47 23.02
CA LYS A 444 10.61 5.74 24.16
C LYS A 444 11.73 4.69 24.24
N SER A 445 11.41 3.40 24.14
CA SER A 445 12.42 2.32 24.13
C SER A 445 13.39 2.43 22.95
N LEU A 446 12.90 2.77 21.74
CA LEU A 446 13.76 2.97 20.57
C LEU A 446 14.67 4.19 20.74
N VAL A 447 14.17 5.27 21.33
CA VAL A 447 14.96 6.49 21.57
C VAL A 447 16.01 6.26 22.67
N LEU A 448 15.63 5.65 23.80
CA LEU A 448 16.56 5.33 24.90
C LEU A 448 17.62 4.30 24.48
N GLY A 449 17.24 3.32 23.66
CA GLY A 449 18.18 2.37 23.05
C GLY A 449 19.03 2.96 21.93
N GLY A 450 18.81 4.23 21.58
CA GLY A 450 19.52 4.93 20.51
C GLY A 450 19.16 4.49 19.10
N TRP A 451 18.16 3.64 18.91
CA TRP A 451 17.67 3.20 17.59
C TRP A 451 16.93 4.29 16.81
N ILE A 452 16.44 5.31 17.52
CA ILE A 452 15.94 6.58 16.97
C ILE A 452 16.69 7.72 17.66
N ARG A 453 17.11 8.72 16.90
CA ARG A 453 17.55 10.00 17.44
C ARG A 453 16.37 10.97 17.47
N ALA A 454 15.93 11.40 18.64
CA ALA A 454 14.86 12.38 18.76
C ALA A 454 15.43 13.79 18.83
N ILE A 455 14.92 14.68 17.98
CA ILE A 455 15.22 16.11 17.98
C ILE A 455 13.90 16.87 18.04
N VAL A 456 13.76 17.79 18.98
CA VAL A 456 12.62 18.70 19.05
C VAL A 456 13.07 20.09 18.61
N ILE A 457 12.35 20.67 17.65
CA ILE A 457 12.49 22.07 17.25
C ILE A 457 11.35 22.82 17.92
N ASP A 458 11.65 23.67 18.89
CA ASP A 458 10.63 24.38 19.67
C ASP A 458 10.28 25.74 19.01
N PRO A 459 9.11 25.88 18.35
CA PRO A 459 8.72 27.13 17.71
C PRO A 459 8.40 28.25 18.71
N THR A 460 8.15 27.94 19.98
CA THR A 460 7.87 28.92 21.04
C THR A 460 9.14 29.52 21.63
N GLN A 461 10.28 28.89 21.39
CA GLN A 461 11.60 29.33 21.86
C GLN A 461 12.52 29.73 20.69
N GLY A 462 11.95 30.29 19.62
CA GLY A 462 12.74 30.75 18.47
C GLY A 462 13.32 29.61 17.63
N TYR A 463 12.62 28.47 17.52
CA TYR A 463 13.04 27.29 16.76
C TYR A 463 14.37 26.68 17.23
N LYS A 464 14.65 26.78 18.54
CA LYS A 464 15.81 26.14 19.15
C LYS A 464 15.73 24.61 19.02
N PRO A 465 16.82 23.93 18.62
CA PRO A 465 16.89 22.48 18.58
C PRO A 465 17.27 21.90 19.95
N PHE A 466 16.52 20.89 20.37
CA PHE A 466 16.80 20.07 21.55
C PHE A 466 17.02 18.64 21.13
N VAL A 467 18.14 18.05 21.52
CA VAL A 467 18.48 16.66 21.20
C VAL A 467 18.32 15.80 22.44
N PHE A 468 17.63 14.67 22.31
CA PHE A 468 17.51 13.73 23.42
C PHE A 468 18.76 12.85 23.52
N ASN A 469 19.50 12.99 24.61
CA ASN A 469 20.71 12.22 24.92
C ASN A 469 20.69 11.76 26.38
N ASN A 470 21.03 10.49 26.61
CA ASN A 470 21.18 9.91 27.96
C ASN A 470 20.00 10.19 28.91
N GLY A 471 18.77 10.20 28.39
CA GLY A 471 17.56 10.44 29.18
C GLY A 471 17.22 11.91 29.41
N GLN A 472 17.97 12.85 28.82
CA GLN A 472 17.78 14.29 29.00
C GLN A 472 17.71 15.02 27.65
N TRP A 473 17.02 16.16 27.64
CA TRP A 473 17.00 17.07 26.49
C TRP A 473 18.15 18.07 26.62
N GLU A 474 19.05 18.07 25.64
CA GLU A 474 20.17 18.99 25.56
C GLU A 474 19.88 20.04 24.48
N GLU A 475 19.92 21.32 24.86
CA GLU A 475 19.88 22.41 23.89
C GLU A 475 21.13 22.34 22.99
N ARG A 476 20.90 22.50 21.68
CA ARG A 476 21.98 22.65 20.71
C ARG A 476 21.90 24.03 20.07
N PRO A 477 23.04 24.62 19.68
CA PRO A 477 23.00 25.83 18.88
C PRO A 477 22.23 25.56 17.59
N ALA A 478 21.44 26.54 17.15
CA ALA A 478 20.79 26.46 15.86
C ALA A 478 21.86 26.23 14.77
N LEU A 479 21.64 25.24 13.91
CA LEU A 479 22.45 25.03 12.71
C LEU A 479 22.06 26.10 11.69
N ILE A 480 22.42 27.36 11.96
CA ILE A 480 22.33 28.42 10.96
C ILE A 480 23.42 28.11 9.94
N ALA A 481 23.03 27.84 8.69
CA ALA A 481 23.98 27.93 7.58
C ALA A 481 24.54 29.36 7.61
N PRO A 482 25.87 29.57 7.67
CA PRO A 482 26.41 30.93 7.68
C PRO A 482 25.84 31.66 6.46
N ALA A 483 25.12 32.76 6.72
CA ALA A 483 24.70 33.65 5.65
C ALA A 483 25.94 33.94 4.80
N GLU A 484 25.88 33.62 3.52
CA GLU A 484 26.88 34.09 2.58
C GLU A 484 26.98 35.59 2.77
N LYS A 485 28.11 36.04 3.33
CA LYS A 485 28.44 37.46 3.32
C LYS A 485 28.48 37.84 1.86
N GLU A 486 27.45 38.58 1.41
CA GLU A 486 27.51 39.37 0.19
C GLU A 486 28.87 40.07 0.18
N HIS A 487 29.78 39.56 -0.64
CA HIS A 487 30.99 40.30 -0.98
C HIS A 487 30.54 41.40 -1.92
N SER A 488 30.11 42.51 -1.32
CA SER A 488 30.20 43.83 -1.92
C SER A 488 31.69 44.19 -2.03
N ALA A 489 32.27 43.97 -3.21
CA ALA A 489 33.38 44.75 -3.76
C ALA A 489 33.41 44.59 -5.29
#